data_AF-A0A9Q8IM75-F1
#
_entry.id   AF-A0A9Q8IM75-F1
#
_cell.length_a   1.000
_cell.length_b   1.000
_cell.length_c   1.000
_cell.angle_alpha   90.00
_cell.angle_beta   90.00
_cell.angle_gamma   90.00
#
_symmetry.space_group_name_H-M   'P 1'
#
loop_
_entity.id
_entity.type
_entity.pdbx_description
1 polymer ?
#
loop_
_entity_poly.entity_id
_entity_poly.type
_entity_poly.pdbx_seq_one_letter_code
_entity_poly.pdbx_strand_id
1 'polypeptide(L)'
;MFKYKKTTILIGFLFIIGIFYTTNMIVSGNHIPGTYADRPIEKDTKVVELNAPYISQQSDKAWNGCEAASLLEGFHEKGILLNTNLDNFLKQMPYSKNDNPNYGYAGSPYIENQENALQSIYPKALSNWGNLYHHVEDMTGATANDLKNQVKHGNPVVTYIVSHYNEIPEYQHYKWGSGIVNSHVVLMDGYERGYYHISDPNRGKYWVKANLFEKAYNYKRYAVAIQ
;
A
#
# COMPACT_ATOMS: atom_id res chain seq x y z
N MET A 1 -40.47 18.98 -71.94
CA MET A 1 -39.17 19.38 -71.35
C MET A 1 -39.38 19.50 -69.84
N PHE A 2 -38.97 18.48 -69.09
CA PHE A 2 -39.38 18.26 -67.69
C PHE A 2 -38.58 19.12 -66.69
N LYS A 3 -39.32 19.78 -65.78
CA LYS A 3 -38.84 20.57 -64.63
C LYS A 3 -38.05 19.69 -63.64
N TYR A 4 -36.86 20.13 -63.22
CA TYR A 4 -36.17 19.57 -62.05
C TYR A 4 -36.42 20.42 -60.79
N LYS A 5 -36.87 19.74 -59.73
CA LYS A 5 -37.23 20.25 -58.40
C LYS A 5 -35.98 20.56 -57.56
N LYS A 6 -36.08 21.59 -56.72
CA LYS A 6 -35.22 21.81 -55.55
C LYS A 6 -35.38 20.65 -54.56
N THR A 7 -34.28 20.08 -54.08
CA THR A 7 -34.27 19.19 -52.93
C THR A 7 -33.39 19.82 -51.85
N THR A 8 -34.03 20.31 -50.79
CA THR A 8 -33.40 20.73 -49.55
C THR A 8 -33.00 19.49 -48.77
N ILE A 9 -31.72 19.29 -48.49
CA ILE A 9 -31.25 18.24 -47.58
C ILE A 9 -31.26 18.82 -46.16
N LEU A 10 -32.17 18.32 -45.34
CA LEU A 10 -32.22 18.61 -43.90
C LEU A 10 -31.11 17.79 -43.23
N ILE A 11 -30.07 18.46 -42.73
CA ILE A 11 -29.02 17.80 -41.93
C ILE A 11 -29.60 17.56 -40.54
N GLY A 12 -29.97 16.30 -40.26
CA GLY A 12 -30.36 15.87 -38.92
C GLY A 12 -29.17 15.98 -37.97
N PHE A 13 -29.31 16.79 -36.93
CA PHE A 13 -28.40 16.82 -35.78
C PHE A 13 -28.51 15.49 -35.01
N LEU A 14 -27.53 14.60 -35.19
CA LEU A 14 -27.32 13.46 -34.31
C LEU A 14 -26.59 13.97 -33.06
N PHE A 15 -27.32 14.07 -31.95
CA PHE A 15 -26.75 14.21 -30.60
C PHE A 15 -25.93 12.96 -30.31
N ILE A 16 -24.61 13.01 -30.52
CA ILE A 16 -23.70 12.01 -29.98
C ILE A 16 -23.52 12.35 -28.50
N ILE A 17 -24.18 11.57 -27.64
CA ILE A 17 -23.85 11.52 -26.21
C ILE A 17 -22.44 10.94 -26.14
N GLY A 18 -21.45 11.83 -26.01
CA GLY A 18 -20.07 11.45 -25.76
C GLY A 18 -19.96 10.80 -24.39
N ILE A 19 -20.04 9.47 -24.35
CA ILE A 19 -19.53 8.72 -23.21
C ILE A 19 -18.01 8.85 -23.27
N PHE A 20 -17.47 9.77 -22.49
CA PHE A 20 -16.03 9.88 -22.25
C PHE A 20 -15.59 8.62 -21.49
N TYR A 21 -15.14 7.61 -22.22
CA TYR A 21 -14.26 6.60 -21.67
C TYR A 21 -12.87 7.23 -21.56
N THR A 22 -12.53 7.77 -20.40
CA THR A 22 -11.12 8.07 -20.10
C THR A 22 -10.41 6.72 -19.99
N THR A 23 -9.68 6.37 -21.04
CA THR A 23 -8.75 5.24 -21.02
C THR A 23 -7.69 5.55 -19.97
N ASN A 24 -7.78 4.91 -18.81
CA ASN A 24 -6.73 4.97 -17.80
C ASN A 24 -5.41 4.50 -18.45
N MET A 25 -4.42 5.40 -18.43
CA MET A 25 -3.06 5.11 -18.85
C MET A 25 -2.52 3.91 -18.07
N ILE A 26 -2.11 2.89 -18.81
CA ILE A 26 -1.50 1.67 -18.32
C ILE A 26 -0.09 2.03 -17.81
N VAL A 27 0.10 1.97 -16.49
CA VAL A 27 1.45 1.86 -15.92
C VAL A 27 1.86 0.40 -16.02
N SER A 28 2.96 0.14 -16.74
CA SER A 28 3.47 -1.21 -16.99
C SER A 28 4.00 -1.84 -15.70
N GLY A 29 3.41 -3.00 -15.34
CA GLY A 29 3.89 -3.90 -14.29
C GLY A 29 2.76 -4.35 -13.37
N ASN A 30 2.18 -5.54 -13.60
CA ASN A 30 1.25 -6.24 -12.69
C ASN A 30 0.05 -5.41 -12.18
N HIS A 31 -0.92 -5.14 -13.07
CA HIS A 31 -2.19 -4.55 -12.66
C HIS A 31 -2.92 -5.46 -11.65
N ILE A 32 -3.00 -5.02 -10.39
CA ILE A 32 -3.83 -5.69 -9.38
C ILE A 32 -5.29 -5.26 -9.59
N PRO A 33 -6.22 -6.19 -9.86
CA PRO A 33 -7.62 -5.83 -10.05
C PRO A 33 -8.16 -5.04 -8.85
N GLY A 34 -8.77 -3.89 -9.12
CA GLY A 34 -9.30 -3.01 -8.07
C GLY A 34 -8.29 -2.03 -7.48
N THR A 35 -7.11 -1.89 -8.10
CA THR A 35 -6.17 -0.79 -7.88
C THR A 35 -6.19 0.20 -9.04
N TYR A 36 -5.91 1.47 -8.75
CA TYR A 36 -6.01 2.58 -9.69
C TYR A 36 -4.89 3.59 -9.42
N ALA A 37 -4.19 4.08 -10.45
CA ALA A 37 -3.21 5.15 -10.28
C ALA A 37 -3.89 6.43 -9.76
N ASP A 38 -4.99 6.80 -10.41
CA ASP A 38 -5.90 7.85 -9.97
C ASP A 38 -7.22 7.21 -9.52
N ARG A 39 -7.79 7.66 -8.40
CA ARG A 39 -9.07 7.16 -7.93
C ARG A 39 -10.20 7.47 -8.91
N PRO A 40 -11.24 6.62 -9.00
CA PRO A 40 -12.46 6.98 -9.71
C PRO A 40 -13.07 8.20 -9.02
N ILE A 41 -13.09 9.35 -9.69
CA ILE A 41 -13.52 10.62 -9.10
C ILE A 41 -15.03 10.54 -8.81
N GLU A 42 -15.40 10.32 -7.55
CA GLU A 42 -16.75 10.61 -7.07
C GLU A 42 -16.84 12.10 -6.71
N LYS A 43 -17.69 12.82 -7.43
CA LYS A 43 -17.94 14.25 -7.17
C LYS A 43 -18.44 14.41 -5.73
N ASP A 44 -17.92 15.43 -5.02
CA ASP A 44 -18.34 15.86 -3.68
C ASP A 44 -17.90 14.97 -2.49
N THR A 45 -16.89 14.11 -2.66
CA THR A 45 -16.33 13.32 -1.53
C THR A 45 -15.14 14.01 -0.87
N LYS A 46 -15.10 14.00 0.47
CA LYS A 46 -13.93 14.45 1.23
C LYS A 46 -12.80 13.42 1.11
N VAL A 47 -11.65 13.89 0.65
CA VAL A 47 -10.42 13.12 0.52
C VAL A 47 -9.47 13.51 1.64
N VAL A 48 -8.81 12.50 2.22
CA VAL A 48 -7.65 12.69 3.09
C VAL A 48 -6.48 11.97 2.45
N GLU A 49 -5.37 12.66 2.22
CA GLU A 49 -4.16 12.11 1.62
C GLU A 49 -2.96 12.90 2.16
N LEU A 50 -2.02 12.18 2.78
CA LEU A 50 -0.85 12.76 3.41
C LEU A 50 0.31 12.97 2.42
N ASN A 51 0.25 12.34 1.25
CA ASN A 51 1.23 12.41 0.17
C ASN A 51 2.57 11.79 0.56
N ALA A 52 2.53 10.61 1.17
CA ALA A 52 3.76 9.86 1.43
C ALA A 52 4.53 9.59 0.11
N PRO A 53 5.87 9.63 0.14
CA PRO A 53 6.69 9.29 -1.00
C PRO A 53 6.68 7.77 -1.23
N TYR A 54 7.03 7.37 -2.45
CA TYR A 54 7.34 5.97 -2.77
C TYR A 54 8.85 5.72 -2.63
N ILE A 55 9.22 4.71 -1.85
CA ILE A 55 10.59 4.23 -1.67
C ILE A 55 10.65 2.77 -2.13
N SER A 56 11.30 2.56 -3.28
CA SER A 56 11.39 1.24 -3.91
C SER A 56 12.32 0.30 -3.16
N GLN A 57 11.80 -0.81 -2.62
CA GLN A 57 12.62 -1.84 -2.00
C GLN A 57 13.51 -2.59 -3.00
N GLN A 58 13.09 -2.68 -4.26
CA GLN A 58 13.81 -3.35 -5.34
C GLN A 58 15.05 -2.57 -5.78
N SER A 59 15.03 -1.24 -5.66
CA SER A 59 16.17 -0.39 -6.01
C SER A 59 17.41 -0.70 -5.15
N ASP A 60 17.19 -1.12 -3.91
CA ASP A 60 18.24 -1.54 -2.97
C ASP A 60 18.40 -3.07 -2.87
N LYS A 61 17.80 -3.83 -3.80
CA LYS A 61 17.79 -5.32 -3.81
C LYS A 61 17.25 -5.94 -2.50
N ALA A 62 16.43 -5.18 -1.77
CA ALA A 62 15.78 -5.61 -0.54
C ALA A 62 14.43 -6.25 -0.88
N TRP A 63 14.46 -7.42 -1.51
CA TRP A 63 13.27 -8.15 -1.99
C TRP A 63 12.22 -8.41 -0.91
N ASN A 64 12.63 -8.52 0.35
CA ASN A 64 11.76 -8.70 1.52
C ASN A 64 11.86 -7.51 2.51
N GLY A 65 12.24 -6.32 2.05
CA GLY A 65 12.39 -5.11 2.86
C GLY A 65 11.13 -4.26 3.04
N CYS A 66 9.93 -4.80 2.79
CA CYS A 66 8.69 -4.04 2.68
C CYS A 66 8.31 -3.26 3.95
N GLU A 67 8.60 -3.80 5.14
CA GLU A 67 8.35 -3.16 6.44
C GLU A 67 9.23 -1.93 6.65
N ALA A 68 10.53 -2.07 6.37
CA ALA A 68 11.49 -0.99 6.54
C ALA A 68 11.23 0.13 5.52
N ALA A 69 10.91 -0.24 4.28
CA ALA A 69 10.55 0.72 3.24
C ALA A 69 9.28 1.48 3.60
N SER A 70 8.19 0.79 3.96
CA SER A 70 6.93 1.44 4.35
C SER A 70 7.10 2.35 5.57
N LEU A 71 7.89 1.94 6.56
CA LEU A 71 8.18 2.77 7.74
C LEU A 71 8.98 4.03 7.34
N LEU A 72 9.97 3.90 6.45
CA LEU A 72 10.76 5.02 5.97
C LEU A 72 9.93 5.99 5.11
N GLU A 73 9.00 5.48 4.29
CA GLU A 73 8.04 6.30 3.54
C GLU A 73 7.22 7.19 4.50
N GLY A 74 6.69 6.63 5.57
CA GLY A 74 5.93 7.39 6.56
C GLY A 74 6.80 8.36 7.36
N PHE A 75 8.06 8.01 7.63
CA PHE A 75 9.02 8.96 8.23
C PHE A 75 9.30 10.14 7.30
N HIS A 76 9.50 9.89 6.01
CA HIS A 76 9.70 10.98 5.04
C HIS A 76 8.46 11.87 4.90
N GLU A 77 7.26 11.29 4.94
CA GLU A 77 5.99 12.05 4.97
C GLU A 77 5.94 13.00 6.18
N LYS A 78 6.32 12.52 7.37
CA LYS A 78 6.43 13.33 8.59
C LYS A 78 7.57 14.36 8.58
N GLY A 79 8.34 14.45 7.49
CA GLY A 79 9.48 15.37 7.38
C GLY A 79 10.70 14.95 8.20
N ILE A 80 10.80 13.69 8.60
CA ILE A 80 11.93 13.14 9.36
C ILE A 80 12.71 12.14 8.52
N LEU A 81 13.99 11.94 8.86
CA LEU A 81 14.91 11.06 8.12
C LEU A 81 14.99 11.33 6.60
N LEU A 82 14.71 12.56 6.14
CA LEU A 82 14.67 12.93 4.72
C LEU A 82 15.99 12.68 3.96
N ASN A 83 17.12 12.62 4.67
CA ASN A 83 18.44 12.34 4.10
C ASN A 83 18.84 10.86 4.20
N THR A 84 17.97 10.00 4.72
CA THR A 84 18.19 8.57 4.88
C THR A 84 17.53 7.82 3.72
N ASN A 85 18.31 6.99 3.01
CA ASN A 85 17.79 6.03 2.04
C ASN A 85 17.51 4.67 2.70
N LEU A 86 16.82 3.78 1.97
CA LEU A 86 16.41 2.49 2.49
C LEU A 86 17.61 1.58 2.83
N ASP A 87 18.65 1.52 2.01
CA ASP A 87 19.90 0.80 2.34
C ASP A 87 20.49 1.20 3.70
N ASN A 88 20.63 2.50 3.98
CA ASN A 88 21.15 2.97 5.27
C ASN A 88 20.18 2.68 6.42
N PHE A 89 18.87 2.74 6.17
CA PHE A 89 17.86 2.44 7.16
C PHE A 89 17.88 0.95 7.53
N LEU A 90 17.94 0.05 6.54
CA LEU A 90 18.01 -1.41 6.75
C LEU A 90 19.24 -1.84 7.56
N LYS A 91 20.37 -1.13 7.47
CA LYS A 91 21.55 -1.38 8.31
C LYS A 91 21.29 -1.16 9.81
N GLN A 92 20.30 -0.35 10.16
CA GLN A 92 19.91 -0.08 11.54
C GLN A 92 18.79 -1.01 12.03
N MET A 93 18.22 -1.84 11.16
CA MET A 93 17.10 -2.71 11.49
C MET A 93 17.55 -3.82 12.46
N PRO A 94 16.83 -4.03 13.59
CA PRO A 94 17.16 -5.11 14.51
C PRO A 94 16.81 -6.46 13.90
N TYR A 95 17.75 -7.40 13.92
CA TYR A 95 17.50 -8.80 13.54
C TYR A 95 17.11 -9.65 14.75
N SER A 96 16.19 -10.57 14.55
CA SER A 96 15.79 -11.54 15.55
C SER A 96 16.85 -12.62 15.72
N LYS A 97 17.24 -12.92 16.97
CA LYS A 97 18.24 -13.96 17.28
C LYS A 97 17.71 -15.40 17.12
N ASN A 98 16.39 -15.57 17.08
CA ASN A 98 15.72 -16.87 17.03
C ASN A 98 14.66 -16.94 15.93
N ASP A 99 14.78 -16.08 14.91
CA ASP A 99 13.84 -15.95 13.79
C ASP A 99 12.39 -15.65 14.20
N ASN A 100 12.14 -15.21 15.44
CA ASN A 100 10.83 -14.76 15.86
C ASN A 100 10.63 -13.29 15.46
N PRO A 101 9.69 -12.98 14.55
CA PRO A 101 9.50 -11.62 14.03
C PRO A 101 9.01 -10.62 15.10
N ASN A 102 8.53 -11.10 16.25
CA ASN A 102 8.13 -10.24 17.38
C ASN A 102 9.31 -9.59 18.12
N TYR A 103 10.54 -10.03 17.86
CA TYR A 103 11.75 -9.55 18.54
C TYR A 103 12.76 -8.85 17.60
N GLY A 104 12.45 -8.75 16.31
CA GLY A 104 13.31 -8.20 15.27
C GLY A 104 12.98 -8.86 13.94
N TYR A 105 13.66 -8.46 12.87
CA TYR A 105 13.50 -9.05 11.55
C TYR A 105 13.99 -10.50 11.54
N ALA A 106 13.13 -11.42 11.10
CA ALA A 106 13.43 -12.84 10.94
C ALA A 106 13.88 -13.13 9.51
N GLY A 107 14.96 -13.88 9.31
CA GLY A 107 15.54 -14.11 7.98
C GLY A 107 16.35 -12.91 7.46
N SER A 108 16.32 -12.68 6.14
CA SER A 108 17.07 -11.61 5.48
C SER A 108 16.19 -10.81 4.51
N PRO A 109 16.24 -9.46 4.53
CA PRO A 109 15.51 -8.64 3.56
C PRO A 109 16.07 -8.74 2.14
N TYR A 110 17.27 -9.31 1.96
CA TYR A 110 18.00 -9.35 0.68
C TYR A 110 17.95 -10.71 -0.03
N ILE A 111 17.40 -11.74 0.61
CA ILE A 111 17.26 -13.08 0.02
C ILE A 111 15.81 -13.22 -0.41
N GLU A 112 15.53 -13.58 -1.66
CA GLU A 112 14.14 -13.69 -2.15
C GLU A 112 13.40 -14.85 -1.48
N ASN A 113 14.02 -16.03 -1.45
CA ASN A 113 13.44 -17.26 -0.97
C ASN A 113 14.38 -17.93 0.05
N GLN A 114 14.34 -17.46 1.30
CA GLN A 114 15.06 -18.12 2.38
C GLN A 114 14.21 -19.24 2.99
N GLU A 115 14.74 -20.46 3.01
CA GLU A 115 14.09 -21.57 3.71
C GLU A 115 14.10 -21.35 5.24
N ASN A 116 13.04 -21.80 5.91
CA ASN A 116 12.91 -21.83 7.37
C ASN A 116 12.85 -20.48 8.11
N ALA A 117 12.66 -19.36 7.41
CA ALA A 117 12.37 -18.05 7.99
C ALA A 117 11.15 -17.41 7.33
N LEU A 118 10.42 -16.55 8.07
CA LEU A 118 9.26 -15.83 7.55
C LEU A 118 9.65 -14.64 6.66
N GLN A 119 10.86 -14.09 6.82
CA GLN A 119 11.33 -12.88 6.11
C GLN A 119 10.48 -11.65 6.44
N SER A 120 10.35 -11.34 7.73
CA SER A 120 9.49 -10.25 8.21
C SER A 120 9.92 -9.77 9.61
N ILE A 121 9.54 -8.54 9.95
CA ILE A 121 9.54 -7.98 11.31
C ILE A 121 8.09 -7.65 11.67
N TYR A 122 7.62 -7.99 12.88
CA TYR A 122 6.22 -7.78 13.28
C TYR A 122 5.99 -6.43 13.99
N PRO A 123 4.74 -5.95 14.09
CA PRO A 123 4.40 -4.63 14.61
C PRO A 123 5.10 -4.24 15.92
N LYS A 124 5.17 -5.14 16.90
CA LYS A 124 5.86 -4.89 18.17
C LYS A 124 7.34 -4.54 17.99
N ALA A 125 8.06 -5.31 17.18
CA ALA A 125 9.47 -5.05 16.93
C ALA A 125 9.68 -3.85 16.00
N LEU A 126 8.83 -3.71 14.98
CA LEU A 126 8.88 -2.59 14.03
C LEU A 126 8.63 -1.25 14.74
N SER A 127 7.61 -1.17 15.60
CA SER A 127 7.32 0.03 16.40
C SER A 127 8.41 0.34 17.40
N ASN A 128 8.94 -0.66 18.13
CA ASN A 128 10.08 -0.46 19.02
C ASN A 128 11.31 0.11 18.30
N TRP A 129 11.59 -0.37 17.09
CA TRP A 129 12.66 0.16 16.27
C TRP A 129 12.35 1.58 15.75
N GLY A 130 11.13 1.81 15.27
CA GLY A 130 10.67 3.12 14.82
C GLY A 130 10.70 4.20 15.92
N ASN A 131 10.43 3.80 17.16
CA ASN A 131 10.50 4.68 18.35
C ASN A 131 11.89 5.26 18.65
N LEU A 132 12.95 4.78 17.98
CA LEU A 132 14.25 5.42 18.03
C LEU A 132 14.32 6.74 17.26
N TYR A 133 13.36 6.98 16.35
CA TYR A 133 13.36 8.13 15.43
C TYR A 133 12.13 9.04 15.60
N HIS A 134 10.96 8.47 15.92
CA HIS A 134 9.70 9.20 16.10
C HIS A 134 8.71 8.43 16.95
N HIS A 135 7.58 9.01 17.35
CA HIS A 135 6.55 8.22 18.02
C HIS A 135 5.91 7.24 17.03
N VAL A 136 6.03 5.95 17.32
CA VAL A 136 5.51 4.88 16.48
C VAL A 136 4.72 3.91 17.35
N GLU A 137 3.41 3.78 17.08
CA GLU A 137 2.49 2.99 17.88
C GLU A 137 2.20 1.63 17.24
N ASP A 138 2.38 0.54 18.00
CA ASP A 138 1.88 -0.79 17.61
C ASP A 138 0.34 -0.80 17.68
N MET A 139 -0.30 -0.96 16.52
CA MET A 139 -1.76 -0.99 16.37
C MET A 139 -2.27 -2.40 16.06
N THR A 140 -1.57 -3.45 16.51
CA THR A 140 -2.05 -4.82 16.37
C THR A 140 -3.46 -4.99 16.92
N GLY A 141 -4.38 -5.48 16.09
CA GLY A 141 -5.79 -5.64 16.40
C GLY A 141 -6.67 -4.45 15.98
N ALA A 142 -6.11 -3.35 15.49
CA ALA A 142 -6.88 -2.19 15.02
C ALA A 142 -7.88 -2.56 13.90
N THR A 143 -9.03 -1.89 13.90
CA THR A 143 -10.02 -1.94 12.80
C THR A 143 -9.62 -0.99 11.67
N ALA A 144 -10.20 -1.16 10.48
CA ALA A 144 -10.01 -0.19 9.39
C ALA A 144 -10.47 1.23 9.74
N ASN A 145 -11.44 1.38 10.65
CA ASN A 145 -11.85 2.70 11.16
C ASN A 145 -10.78 3.33 12.03
N ASP A 146 -10.05 2.54 12.82
CA ASP A 146 -8.93 3.02 13.63
C ASP A 146 -7.78 3.49 12.72
N LEU A 147 -7.48 2.74 11.65
CA LEU A 147 -6.47 3.15 10.65
C LEU A 147 -6.86 4.48 9.98
N LYS A 148 -8.12 4.61 9.53
CA LYS A 148 -8.63 5.89 8.98
C LYS A 148 -8.55 7.03 9.98
N ASN A 149 -8.82 6.76 11.26
CA ASN A 149 -8.71 7.78 12.30
C ASN A 149 -7.26 8.25 12.47
N GLN A 150 -6.27 7.37 12.39
CA GLN A 150 -4.85 7.79 12.39
C GLN A 150 -4.54 8.69 11.20
N VAL A 151 -4.86 8.25 9.98
CA VAL A 151 -4.61 9.02 8.76
C VAL A 151 -5.32 10.38 8.79
N LYS A 152 -6.55 10.43 9.31
CA LYS A 152 -7.32 11.67 9.50
C LYS A 152 -6.60 12.67 10.43
N HIS A 153 -5.80 12.19 11.39
CA HIS A 153 -5.01 13.04 12.30
C HIS A 153 -3.59 13.30 11.78
N GLY A 154 -3.28 12.95 10.53
CA GLY A 154 -1.95 13.18 9.96
C GLY A 154 -0.94 12.07 10.26
N ASN A 155 -1.41 10.88 10.63
CA ASN A 155 -0.54 9.76 11.00
C ASN A 155 -0.65 8.67 9.93
N PRO A 156 0.35 8.50 9.04
CA PRO A 156 0.34 7.40 8.10
C PRO A 156 0.54 6.07 8.83
N VAL A 157 0.00 4.99 8.27
CA VAL A 157 -0.08 3.70 8.95
C VAL A 157 0.53 2.60 8.10
N VAL A 158 1.59 1.96 8.59
CA VAL A 158 2.15 0.75 7.99
C VAL A 158 1.20 -0.40 8.27
N THR A 159 0.82 -1.16 7.24
CA THR A 159 -0.20 -2.22 7.33
C THR A 159 0.29 -3.50 6.69
N TYR A 160 -0.01 -4.63 7.33
CA TYR A 160 0.36 -5.95 6.84
C TYR A 160 -0.88 -6.59 6.23
N ILE A 161 -0.80 -6.90 4.95
CA ILE A 161 -1.88 -7.46 4.14
C ILE A 161 -1.46 -8.82 3.59
N VAL A 162 -2.44 -9.63 3.20
CA VAL A 162 -2.18 -10.72 2.25
C VAL A 162 -1.91 -10.12 0.87
N SER A 163 -0.90 -10.64 0.17
CA SER A 163 -0.42 -10.12 -1.12
C SER A 163 -1.54 -9.96 -2.17
N HIS A 164 -1.37 -8.96 -3.03
CA HIS A 164 -2.30 -8.58 -4.11
C HIS A 164 -3.78 -8.35 -3.69
N TYR A 165 -4.05 -8.19 -2.39
CA TYR A 165 -5.36 -7.91 -1.79
C TYR A 165 -6.45 -9.00 -1.97
N ASN A 166 -6.20 -10.05 -2.74
CA ASN A 166 -7.21 -11.05 -3.08
C ASN A 166 -6.71 -12.50 -2.98
N GLU A 167 -5.44 -12.72 -2.66
CA GLU A 167 -4.89 -14.06 -2.46
C GLU A 167 -5.47 -14.74 -1.21
N ILE A 168 -5.28 -16.05 -1.16
CA ILE A 168 -5.60 -16.89 0.00
C ILE A 168 -4.38 -16.89 0.91
N PRO A 169 -4.50 -16.66 2.23
CA PRO A 169 -3.36 -16.69 3.13
C PRO A 169 -2.72 -18.08 3.19
N GLU A 170 -1.41 -18.13 3.01
CA GLU A 170 -0.60 -19.33 3.12
C GLU A 170 0.09 -19.38 4.48
N TYR A 171 -0.26 -20.35 5.30
CA TYR A 171 0.28 -20.49 6.65
C TYR A 171 1.47 -21.43 6.67
N GLN A 172 2.53 -21.01 7.37
CA GLN A 172 3.68 -21.85 7.67
C GLN A 172 3.94 -21.89 9.17
N HIS A 173 4.38 -23.06 9.65
CA HIS A 173 4.74 -23.29 11.03
C HIS A 173 6.25 -23.16 11.24
N TYR A 174 6.62 -22.43 12.29
CA TYR A 174 7.97 -22.20 12.76
C TYR A 174 8.07 -22.55 14.24
N LYS A 175 9.29 -22.61 14.78
CA LYS A 175 9.52 -22.87 16.22
C LYS A 175 8.87 -21.84 17.13
N TRP A 176 8.71 -20.61 16.66
CA TRP A 176 8.13 -19.50 17.43
C TRP A 176 6.60 -19.39 17.27
N GLY A 177 5.99 -20.10 16.33
CA GLY A 177 4.56 -19.98 16.02
C GLY A 177 4.26 -20.12 14.53
N SER A 178 3.12 -19.59 14.09
CA SER A 178 2.70 -19.61 12.69
C SER A 178 2.78 -18.21 12.06
N GLY A 179 3.17 -18.14 10.80
CA GLY A 179 3.17 -16.92 9.99
C GLY A 179 2.40 -17.10 8.68
N ILE A 180 1.96 -15.99 8.09
CA ILE A 180 1.42 -15.97 6.72
C ILE A 180 2.57 -15.58 5.79
N VAL A 181 2.97 -16.49 4.90
CA VAL A 181 4.18 -16.35 4.07
C VAL A 181 3.96 -15.50 2.82
N ASN A 182 2.73 -15.47 2.29
CA ASN A 182 2.33 -14.53 1.24
C ASN A 182 1.80 -13.21 1.81
N SER A 183 2.48 -12.68 2.83
CA SER A 183 2.22 -11.35 3.37
C SER A 183 2.94 -10.30 2.55
N HIS A 184 2.33 -9.12 2.39
CA HIS A 184 2.97 -7.90 1.92
C HIS A 184 2.75 -6.78 2.94
N VAL A 185 3.63 -5.79 2.97
CA VAL A 185 3.56 -4.65 3.89
C VAL A 185 3.61 -3.36 3.09
N VAL A 186 2.65 -2.49 3.36
CA VAL A 186 2.43 -1.24 2.63
C VAL A 186 2.07 -0.11 3.58
N LEU A 187 2.29 1.14 3.16
CA LEU A 187 1.87 2.33 3.92
C LEU A 187 0.51 2.83 3.43
N MET A 188 -0.48 2.88 4.33
CA MET A 188 -1.73 3.60 4.12
C MET A 188 -1.58 5.04 4.59
N ASP A 189 -1.67 5.99 3.67
CA ASP A 189 -1.50 7.43 3.92
C ASP A 189 -2.71 8.26 3.44
N GLY A 190 -3.78 7.62 2.97
CA GLY A 190 -4.98 8.32 2.55
C GLY A 190 -6.23 7.45 2.50
N TYR A 191 -7.39 8.11 2.42
CA TYR A 191 -8.67 7.47 2.20
C TYR A 191 -9.68 8.41 1.55
N GLU A 192 -10.62 7.80 0.85
CA GLU A 192 -11.84 8.40 0.29
C GLU A 192 -13.00 7.41 0.51
N ARG A 193 -14.24 7.80 0.23
CA ARG A 193 -15.39 6.87 0.21
C ARG A 193 -15.05 5.67 -0.69
N GLY A 194 -14.93 4.50 -0.07
CA GLY A 194 -14.74 3.23 -0.78
C GLY A 194 -13.31 2.93 -1.21
N TYR A 195 -12.32 3.79 -0.91
CA TYR A 195 -10.93 3.60 -1.31
C TYR A 195 -9.92 4.00 -0.23
N TYR A 196 -8.77 3.34 -0.24
CA TYR A 196 -7.57 3.74 0.52
C TYR A 196 -6.47 4.12 -0.46
N HIS A 197 -5.67 5.12 -0.10
CA HIS A 197 -4.44 5.46 -0.81
C HIS A 197 -3.27 4.74 -0.14
N ILE A 198 -2.40 4.18 -0.97
CA ILE A 198 -1.30 3.31 -0.57
C ILE A 198 -0.02 3.82 -1.22
N SER A 199 1.03 3.98 -0.41
CA SER A 199 2.41 3.91 -0.89
C SER A 199 2.93 2.49 -0.71
N ASP A 200 3.22 1.82 -1.83
CA ASP A 200 3.63 0.42 -1.87
C ASP A 200 5.10 0.34 -2.30
N PRO A 201 6.00 -0.16 -1.44
CA PRO A 201 7.42 -0.22 -1.73
C PRO A 201 7.80 -1.15 -2.91
N ASN A 202 6.87 -1.97 -3.40
CA ASN A 202 7.04 -2.82 -4.58
C ASN A 202 6.42 -2.23 -5.86
N ARG A 203 5.45 -1.33 -5.75
CA ARG A 203 4.55 -0.99 -6.89
C ARG A 203 4.26 0.50 -7.06
N GLY A 204 4.81 1.37 -6.21
CA GLY A 204 4.53 2.80 -6.26
C GLY A 204 3.25 3.16 -5.54
N LYS A 205 2.62 4.26 -5.95
CA LYS A 205 1.46 4.83 -5.28
C LYS A 205 0.18 4.55 -6.05
N TYR A 206 -0.87 4.17 -5.34
CA TYR A 206 -2.17 3.86 -5.95
C TYR A 206 -3.32 3.93 -4.93
N TRP A 207 -4.53 4.00 -5.48
CA TRP A 207 -5.77 3.81 -4.75
C TRP A 207 -6.24 2.36 -4.86
N VAL A 208 -6.70 1.77 -3.76
CA VAL A 208 -7.26 0.40 -3.71
C VAL A 208 -8.67 0.44 -3.14
N LYS A 209 -9.57 -0.40 -3.67
CA LYS A 209 -10.93 -0.56 -3.11
C LYS A 209 -10.87 -0.99 -1.65
N ALA A 210 -11.63 -0.31 -0.80
CA ALA A 210 -11.64 -0.53 0.64
C ALA A 210 -12.00 -1.97 1.01
N ASN A 211 -12.94 -2.60 0.31
CA ASN A 211 -13.32 -3.99 0.59
C ASN A 211 -12.19 -5.00 0.29
N LEU A 212 -11.35 -4.76 -0.72
CA LEU A 212 -10.20 -5.60 -1.05
C LEU A 212 -9.10 -5.42 0.01
N PHE A 213 -8.77 -4.17 0.32
CA PHE A 213 -7.82 -3.84 1.37
C PHE A 213 -8.22 -4.46 2.71
N GLU A 214 -9.46 -4.23 3.14
CA GLU A 214 -9.96 -4.71 4.43
C GLU A 214 -10.00 -6.23 4.48
N LYS A 215 -10.40 -6.91 3.40
CA LYS A 215 -10.34 -8.37 3.32
C LYS A 215 -8.91 -8.88 3.58
N ALA A 216 -7.92 -8.31 2.90
CA ALA A 216 -6.53 -8.73 3.01
C ALA A 216 -5.90 -8.38 4.36
N TYR A 217 -6.17 -7.19 4.88
CA TYR A 217 -5.72 -6.72 6.20
C TYR A 217 -6.30 -7.56 7.33
N ASN A 218 -7.59 -7.92 7.26
CA ASN A 218 -8.30 -8.58 8.36
C ASN A 218 -7.79 -9.98 8.70
N TYR A 219 -6.99 -10.62 7.83
CA TYR A 219 -6.32 -11.88 8.17
C TYR A 219 -5.28 -11.74 9.29
N LYS A 220 -4.62 -10.57 9.41
CA LYS A 220 -3.58 -10.32 10.41
C LYS A 220 -3.99 -9.24 11.41
N ARG A 221 -4.62 -8.16 10.92
CA ARG A 221 -4.86 -6.91 11.66
C ARG A 221 -3.58 -6.37 12.31
N TYR A 222 -2.47 -6.47 11.60
CA TYR A 222 -1.17 -5.97 12.03
C TYR A 222 -0.97 -4.60 11.39
N ALA A 223 -0.73 -3.60 12.22
CA ALA A 223 -0.54 -2.23 11.79
C ALA A 223 0.40 -1.50 12.75
N VAL A 224 1.04 -0.45 12.25
CA VAL A 224 1.89 0.46 13.02
C VAL A 224 1.62 1.88 12.55
N ALA A 225 1.21 2.78 13.45
CA ALA A 225 1.00 4.19 13.13
C ALA A 225 2.23 5.03 13.47
N ILE A 226 2.50 6.03 12.64
CA ILE A 226 3.60 6.98 12.83
C ILE A 226 2.95 8.32 13.22
N GLN A 227 3.10 8.75 14.48
CA GLN A 227 2.31 9.86 15.05
C GLN A 227 3.12 11.12 15.31
#